data_AF-A0A163B1S0-F1
#
_entry.id   AF-A0A163B1S0-F1
#
_cell.length_a   1.000
_cell.length_b   1.000
_cell.length_c   1.000
_cell.angle_alpha   90.00
_cell.angle_beta   90.00
_cell.angle_gamma   90.00
#
_symmetry.space_group_name_H-M   'P 1'
#
loop_
_entity.id
_entity.type
_entity.pdbx_description
1 polymer ?
#
loop_
_entity_poly.entity_id
_entity_poly.type
_entity_poly.pdbx_seq_one_letter_code
_entity_poly.pdbx_strand_id
1 'polypeptide(L)'
;MQLDQLEKALRQLPHDTLMTEIPEIQNSIAHLKKSNDEMREYDPDHSDPDFVQAIGENIALIKHYEERIDLTLRVIREIIGEAAAREMGSNVASFRERYQTPQESTQEEAGVFL
;
A
#
# COMPACT_ATOMS: atom_id res chain seq x y z
N MET A 1 -0.18 -9.36 11.15
CA MET A 1 0.59 -8.67 12.22
C MET A 1 -0.40 -7.89 13.06
N GLN A 2 -0.37 -7.98 14.40
CA GLN A 2 -1.26 -7.15 15.22
C GLN A 2 -0.80 -5.69 15.15
N LEU A 3 -1.67 -4.76 14.73
CA LEU A 3 -1.33 -3.33 14.58
C LEU A 3 -0.68 -2.74 15.84
N ASP A 4 -1.11 -3.20 17.02
CA ASP A 4 -0.55 -2.77 18.31
C ASP A 4 0.93 -3.11 18.50
N GLN A 5 1.39 -4.25 17.96
CA GLN A 5 2.80 -4.66 18.04
C GLN A 5 3.65 -3.81 17.11
N LEU A 6 3.13 -3.52 15.92
CA LEU A 6 3.78 -2.65 14.94
C LEU A 6 3.91 -1.22 15.47
N GLU A 7 2.86 -0.69 16.09
CA GLU A 7 2.91 0.64 16.71
C GLU A 7 4.00 0.73 17.77
N LYS A 8 4.07 -0.27 18.67
CA LYS A 8 5.14 -0.34 19.68
C LYS A 8 6.53 -0.37 19.06
N ALA A 9 6.72 -1.12 17.98
CA ALA A 9 7.99 -1.18 17.27
C ALA A 9 8.35 0.17 16.64
N LEU A 10 7.41 0.81 15.94
CA LEU A 10 7.61 2.14 15.34
C LEU A 10 8.02 3.19 16.38
N ARG A 11 7.42 3.15 17.58
CA ARG A 11 7.76 4.07 18.68
C ARG A 11 9.16 3.87 19.27
N GLN A 12 9.77 2.71 19.04
CA GLN A 12 11.11 2.37 19.54
C GLN A 12 12.20 2.63 18.49
N LEU A 13 11.84 2.94 17.25
CA LEU A 13 12.80 3.25 16.20
C LEU A 13 13.51 4.59 16.46
N PRO A 14 14.80 4.71 16.11
CA PRO A 14 15.46 6.00 15.99
C PRO A 14 14.69 6.91 15.03
N HIS A 15 14.69 8.22 15.28
CA HIS A 15 13.95 9.18 14.45
C HIS A 15 14.33 9.08 12.97
N ASP A 16 15.62 8.97 12.67
CA ASP A 16 16.09 8.85 11.29
C ASP A 16 15.52 7.60 10.60
N THR A 17 15.48 6.47 11.31
CA THR A 17 14.89 5.21 10.81
C THR A 17 13.38 5.34 10.63
N LEU A 18 12.68 5.94 11.60
CA LEU A 18 11.23 6.15 11.50
C LEU A 18 10.87 7.01 10.27
N MET A 19 11.72 7.97 9.90
CA MET A 19 11.51 8.80 8.72
C MET A 19 11.75 8.06 7.39
N THR A 20 12.50 6.94 7.38
CA THR A 20 12.71 6.12 6.18
C THR A 20 11.64 5.05 5.96
N GLU A 21 10.88 4.70 7.00
CA GLU A 21 9.82 3.67 6.94
C GLU A 21 8.80 3.94 5.83
N ILE A 22 8.28 5.18 5.74
CA ILE A 22 7.27 5.53 4.72
C ILE A 22 7.84 5.38 3.29
N PRO A 23 9.00 5.96 2.94
CA PRO A 23 9.63 5.76 1.63
C PRO A 23 9.87 4.29 1.26
N GLU A 24 10.29 3.46 2.21
CA GLU A 24 10.53 2.03 1.98
C GLU A 24 9.23 1.28 1.66
N ILE A 25 8.16 1.59 2.41
CA ILE A 25 6.84 1.01 2.16
C ILE A 25 6.28 1.49 0.82
N GLN A 26 6.41 2.78 0.49
CA GLN A 26 5.99 3.34 -0.80
C GLN A 26 6.71 2.65 -1.97
N ASN A 27 8.02 2.40 -1.84
CA ASN A 27 8.77 1.68 -2.86
C ASN A 27 8.24 0.24 -3.05
N SER A 28 7.94 -0.44 -1.94
CA SER A 28 7.34 -1.77 -1.95
C SER A 28 5.97 -1.77 -2.66
N ILE A 29 5.10 -0.80 -2.34
CA ILE A 29 3.81 -0.63 -3.01
C ILE A 29 3.99 -0.37 -4.51
N ALA A 30 4.93 0.48 -4.90
CA ALA A 30 5.19 0.79 -6.31
C ALA A 30 5.62 -0.47 -7.10
N HIS A 31 6.47 -1.30 -6.51
CA HIS A 31 6.87 -2.57 -7.12
C HIS A 31 5.70 -3.55 -7.26
N LEU A 32 4.86 -3.68 -6.24
CA LEU A 32 3.67 -4.55 -6.29
C LEU A 32 2.67 -4.08 -7.35
N LYS A 33 2.42 -2.77 -7.44
CA LYS A 33 1.54 -2.20 -8.47
C LYS A 33 2.07 -2.46 -9.87
N LYS A 34 3.37 -2.23 -10.10
CA LYS A 34 4.03 -2.52 -11.38
C LYS A 34 3.93 -4.01 -11.75
N SER A 35 4.18 -4.90 -10.79
CA SER A 35 4.06 -6.34 -11.00
C SER A 35 2.62 -6.77 -11.34
N ASN A 36 1.62 -6.15 -10.70
CA ASN A 36 0.22 -6.40 -11.05
C ASN A 36 -0.12 -5.93 -12.46
N ASP A 37 0.40 -4.78 -12.88
CA ASP A 37 0.19 -4.26 -14.23
C ASP A 37 0.87 -5.17 -15.28
N GLU A 38 2.08 -5.65 -15.01
CA GLU A 38 2.80 -6.61 -15.87
C GLU A 38 2.05 -7.96 -15.99
N MET A 39 1.49 -8.48 -14.89
CA MET A 39 0.68 -9.72 -14.94
C MET A 39 -0.60 -9.53 -15.76
N ARG A 40 -1.28 -8.38 -15.64
CA ARG A 40 -2.47 -8.08 -16.45
C ARG A 40 -2.16 -7.85 -17.92
N GLU A 41 -1.00 -7.31 -18.24
CA GLU A 41 -0.54 -7.16 -19.63
C GLU A 41 -0.27 -8.53 -20.27
N TYR A 42 0.26 -9.47 -19.49
CA TYR A 42 0.57 -10.82 -19.97
C TYR A 42 -0.67 -11.73 -20.07
N ASP A 43 -1.63 -11.60 -19.15
CA ASP A 43 -2.90 -12.34 -19.13
C ASP A 43 -4.10 -11.39 -19.07
N PRO A 44 -4.42 -10.70 -20.18
CA PRO A 44 -5.49 -9.70 -20.23
C PRO A 44 -6.88 -10.30 -20.06
N ASP A 45 -7.06 -11.59 -20.37
CA ASP A 45 -8.33 -12.31 -20.24
C ASP A 45 -8.51 -12.96 -18.86
N HIS A 46 -7.53 -12.81 -17.95
CA HIS A 46 -7.54 -13.38 -16.60
C HIS A 46 -7.77 -14.91 -16.60
N SER A 47 -7.15 -15.57 -17.57
CA SER A 47 -7.27 -17.01 -17.81
C SER A 47 -6.31 -17.84 -16.97
N ASP A 48 -5.22 -17.25 -16.48
CA ASP A 48 -4.24 -17.89 -15.61
C ASP A 48 -4.65 -17.70 -14.13
N PRO A 49 -5.12 -18.75 -13.45
CA PRO A 49 -5.54 -18.66 -12.05
C PRO A 49 -4.40 -18.28 -11.11
N ASP A 50 -3.14 -18.59 -11.44
CA ASP A 50 -2.00 -18.25 -10.60
C ASP A 50 -1.76 -16.73 -10.64
N PHE A 51 -1.95 -16.09 -11.80
CA PHE A 51 -1.85 -14.63 -11.93
C PHE A 51 -2.99 -13.91 -11.23
N VAL A 52 -4.23 -14.40 -11.37
CA VAL A 52 -5.38 -13.85 -10.65
C VAL A 52 -5.15 -13.92 -9.14
N GLN A 53 -4.68 -15.07 -8.65
CA GLN A 53 -4.36 -15.23 -7.23
C GLN A 53 -3.25 -14.29 -6.78
N ALA A 54 -2.13 -14.24 -7.51
CA ALA A 54 -0.99 -13.39 -7.16
C ALA A 54 -1.35 -11.90 -7.13
N ILE A 55 -2.15 -11.42 -8.10
CA ILE A 55 -2.66 -10.04 -8.11
C ILE A 55 -3.52 -9.79 -6.86
N GLY A 56 -4.41 -10.72 -6.50
CA GLY A 56 -5.25 -10.62 -5.31
C GLY A 56 -4.44 -10.54 -4.01
N GLU A 57 -3.42 -11.38 -3.87
CA GLU A 57 -2.50 -11.36 -2.73
C GLU A 57 -1.72 -10.03 -2.65
N ASN A 58 -1.24 -9.54 -3.79
CA ASN A 58 -0.55 -8.25 -3.87
C ASN A 58 -1.47 -7.08 -3.48
N ILE A 59 -2.73 -7.09 -3.91
CA ILE A 59 -3.73 -6.06 -3.53
C ILE A 59 -3.96 -6.08 -2.01
N ALA A 60 -4.13 -7.27 -1.42
CA ALA A 60 -4.29 -7.40 0.02
C ALA A 60 -3.05 -6.88 0.79
N LEU A 61 -1.86 -7.19 0.28
CA LEU A 61 -0.60 -6.72 0.86
C LEU A 61 -0.44 -5.19 0.74
N ILE A 62 -0.78 -4.60 -0.41
CA ILE A 62 -0.79 -3.15 -0.61
C ILE A 62 -1.70 -2.47 0.42
N LYS A 63 -2.90 -3.02 0.68
CA LYS A 63 -3.81 -2.47 1.69
C LYS A 63 -3.18 -2.47 3.08
N HIS A 64 -2.50 -3.55 3.47
CA HIS A 64 -1.79 -3.60 4.75
C HIS A 64 -0.63 -2.60 4.83
N TYR A 65 0.06 -2.35 3.72
CA TYR A 65 1.10 -1.34 3.64
C TYR A 65 0.54 0.09 3.74
N GLU A 66 -0.61 0.38 3.15
CA GLU A 66 -1.31 1.66 3.31
C GLU A 66 -1.71 1.88 4.77
N GLU A 67 -2.26 0.86 5.45
CA GLU A 67 -2.59 0.92 6.89
C GLU A 67 -1.32 1.19 7.73
N ARG A 68 -0.18 0.59 7.37
CA ARG A 68 1.10 0.84 8.03
C ARG A 68 1.61 2.26 7.79
N ILE A 69 1.44 2.84 6.60
CA ILE A 69 1.78 4.24 6.32
C ILE A 69 0.97 5.16 7.25
N ASP A 70 -0.34 4.94 7.37
CA ASP A 70 -1.21 5.77 8.21
C ASP A 70 -0.81 5.69 9.70
N LEU A 71 -0.47 4.48 10.17
CA LEU A 71 0.05 4.29 11.53
C LEU A 71 1.40 4.99 11.73
N THR A 72 2.31 4.87 10.77
CA THR A 72 3.64 5.49 10.82
C THR A 72 3.54 7.01 10.84
N LEU A 73 2.67 7.60 10.03
CA LEU A 73 2.37 9.04 10.06
C LEU A 73 1.87 9.50 11.43
N ARG A 74 1.00 8.70 12.08
CA ARG A 74 0.53 8.99 13.43
C ARG A 74 1.68 8.96 14.44
N VAL A 75 2.53 7.94 14.39
CA VAL A 75 3.69 7.83 15.29
C VAL A 75 4.68 8.97 15.09
N ILE A 76 4.97 9.35 13.83
CA ILE A 76 5.81 10.51 13.51
C ILE A 76 5.24 11.79 14.11
N ARG A 77 3.93 12.02 13.98
CA ARG A 77 3.25 13.20 14.57
C ARG A 77 3.45 13.26 16.07
N GLU A 78 3.35 12.13 16.76
CA GLU A 78 3.40 12.07 18.22
C GLU A 78 4.82 12.16 18.78
N ILE A 79 5.81 11.57 18.10
CA ILE A 79 7.20 11.49 18.60
C ILE A 79 8.05 12.65 18.09
N ILE A 80 7.96 12.96 16.80
CA ILE A 80 8.81 13.96 16.15
C ILE A 80 8.09 15.31 16.09
N GLY A 81 6.80 15.30 15.75
CA GLY A 81 5.94 16.47 15.78
C GLY A 81 5.18 16.72 14.47
N GLU A 82 4.28 17.71 14.53
CA GLU A 82 3.35 18.03 13.44
C GLU A 82 4.04 18.48 12.14
N ALA A 83 5.17 19.18 12.23
CA ALA A 83 5.89 19.64 11.05
C ALA A 83 6.42 18.47 10.21
N ALA A 84 7.08 17.50 10.85
CA ALA A 84 7.57 16.29 10.19
C ALA A 84 6.42 15.44 9.63
N ALA A 85 5.34 15.29 10.40
CA ALA A 85 4.16 14.56 9.96
C ALA A 85 3.49 15.21 8.74
N ARG A 86 3.45 16.55 8.66
CA ARG A 86 2.91 17.27 7.50
C ARG A 86 3.77 17.10 6.26
N GLU A 87 5.09 17.18 6.42
CA GLU A 87 6.03 16.93 5.32
C GLU A 87 5.85 15.51 4.75
N MET A 88 5.88 14.50 5.62
CA MET A 88 5.66 13.11 5.21
C MET A 88 4.26 12.89 4.66
N GLY A 89 3.24 13.51 5.26
CA GLY A 89 1.87 13.44 4.77
C GLY A 89 1.70 14.03 3.38
N SER A 90 2.42 15.11 3.05
CA SER A 90 2.44 15.67 1.70
C SER A 90 3.08 14.71 0.70
N ASN A 91 4.20 14.07 1.07
CA ASN A 91 4.83 13.05 0.23
C ASN A 91 3.86 11.87 -0.02
N VAL A 92 3.22 11.36 1.03
CA VAL A 92 2.22 10.29 0.95
C VAL A 92 1.05 10.68 0.04
N ALA A 93 0.55 11.90 0.15
CA ALA A 93 -0.53 12.40 -0.71
C ALA A 93 -0.11 12.41 -2.19
N SER A 94 1.08 12.95 -2.51
CA SER A 94 1.60 12.96 -3.88
C SER A 94 1.85 11.55 -4.43
N PHE A 95 2.33 10.63 -3.58
CA PHE A 95 2.47 9.22 -3.95
C PHE A 95 1.10 8.59 -4.25
N ARG A 96 0.12 8.78 -3.37
CA ARG A 96 -1.24 8.25 -3.56
C ARG A 96 -1.87 8.80 -4.83
N GLU A 97 -1.72 10.08 -5.14
CA GLU A 97 -2.20 10.68 -6.39
C GLU A 97 -1.57 10.00 -7.62
N ARG A 98 -0.25 9.78 -7.60
CA ARG A 98 0.47 9.10 -8.69
C ARG A 98 -0.01 7.67 -8.93
N TYR A 99 -0.42 6.96 -7.87
CA TYR A 99 -0.81 5.56 -7.93
C TYR A 99 -2.29 5.31 -7.63
N GLN A 100 -3.12 6.37 -7.64
CA GLN A 100 -4.58 6.30 -7.68
C GLN A 100 -4.99 6.00 -9.11
N THR A 101 -4.66 4.81 -9.58
CA THR A 101 -5.31 4.23 -10.75
C THR A 101 -6.72 3.79 -10.32
N PRO A 102 -7.79 4.12 -11.07
CA PRO A 102 -9.12 3.63 -10.77
C PRO A 102 -9.14 2.11 -10.97
N GLN A 103 -8.96 1.36 -9.90
CA GLN A 103 -9.16 -0.10 -9.87
C GLN A 103 -10.46 -0.44 -9.15
N GLU A 104 -11.53 0.32 -9.42
CA GLU A 104 -12.90 -0.04 -9.10
C GLU A 104 -13.82 0.46 -10.23
N SER A 105 -13.71 -0.12 -11.42
CA SER A 105 -14.76 -0.04 -12.43
C SER A 105 -14.61 -1.23 -13.39
N THR A 106 -15.67 -2.03 -13.52
CA THR A 106 -15.90 -3.13 -14.50
C THR A 106 -15.06 -4.40 -14.29
N GLN A 107 -15.60 -5.62 -14.12
CA GLN A 107 -16.82 -6.26 -14.68
C GLN A 107 -17.43 -7.26 -13.66
N GLU A 108 -18.73 -7.15 -13.35
CA GLU A 108 -19.80 -8.06 -13.81
C GLU A 108 -19.71 -9.52 -13.33
N GLU A 109 -20.26 -9.81 -12.15
CA GLU A 109 -21.00 -11.08 -11.96
C GLU A 109 -22.48 -10.83 -12.28
N ALA A 110 -22.75 -10.49 -13.54
CA ALA A 110 -24.01 -10.81 -14.20
C ALA A 110 -23.87 -12.22 -14.78
N GLY A 111 -23.79 -13.22 -13.89
CA GLY A 111 -23.72 -14.64 -14.23
C GLY A 111 -24.88 -15.38 -13.59
N VAL A 112 -26.07 -15.23 -14.17
CA VAL A 112 -27.21 -16.12 -13.90
C VAL A 112 -26.75 -17.54 -14.23
N PHE A 113 -26.52 -18.35 -13.20
CA PHE A 113 -26.44 -19.80 -13.35
C PHE A 113 -27.78 -20.41 -12.92
N LEU A 114 -28.48 -20.90 -13.96
CA LEU A 114 -29.61 -21.85 -14.02
C LEU A 114 -30.98 -21.37 -13.52
#